data_AF-A0A9P1EH41-F1
#
_entry.id   AF-A0A9P1EH41-F1
#
_cell.length_a   1.000
_cell.length_b   1.000
_cell.length_c   1.000
_cell.angle_alpha   90.00
_cell.angle_beta   90.00
_cell.angle_gamma   90.00
#
_symmetry.space_group_name_H-M   'P 1'
#
loop_
_entity.id
_entity.type
_entity.pdbx_description
1 polymer ?
#
loop_
_entity_poly.entity_id
_entity_poly.type
_entity_poly.pdbx_seq_one_letter_code
_entity_poly.pdbx_strand_id
1 'polypeptide(L)'
;MDELRQIGEVVGSLKALMVLEHEIQINQRQCRLLADIFFLAFDTISDEIRQNLRLHERNTKWKVLERPLRELHRIYKEGESYVKYCLDIKNWWGKVITLHLNSDCVEFHIHNLLCCFPLVIEAIETAAEISGGLDGEEDGDIGRMRGVALMSNKYGSDWIDQKLFMWKFGKQYLVPRDICIRLERVWREDKWSLLEDIRKQKNSKLGEGLIKKLDEFPNANLLHSSILLRSNDYSVKRRIGSGGTTHLKEINWLDESFALRTFYGDAKEPHIAEEISLLLSLSHPNVLQYHCGFYDEEKKEGFLLMDLMSKSLDVLVKENNYSPSQKKRVVAFSIPIAVDIMLQIARGMEYLHSRKIYHGELNPSNVLLKPRNFSAESCYFHAKVAGFGLSSIKRNYTYKTSPMPNGSSLVWAAPEVLDEGEDQHGSKCL
;
A
#
# COMPACT_ATOMS: atom_id res chain seq x y z
N MET A 1 19.37 3.63 -21.54
CA MET A 1 18.70 2.86 -22.62
C MET A 1 18.24 1.49 -22.15
N ASP A 2 19.08 0.72 -21.45
CA ASP A 2 18.69 -0.63 -21.01
C ASP A 2 17.47 -0.61 -20.07
N GLU A 3 17.43 0.30 -19.09
CA GLU A 3 16.26 0.45 -18.21
C GLU A 3 14.99 0.85 -18.98
N LEU A 4 15.09 1.78 -19.95
CA LEU A 4 13.94 2.16 -20.80
C LEU A 4 13.43 0.98 -21.64
N ARG A 5 14.34 0.15 -22.16
CA ARG A 5 14.00 -1.07 -22.88
C ARG A 5 13.25 -2.05 -21.98
N GLN A 6 13.72 -2.24 -20.74
CA GLN A 6 13.05 -3.11 -19.76
C GLN A 6 11.65 -2.59 -19.40
N ILE A 7 11.47 -1.27 -19.23
CA ILE A 7 10.12 -0.67 -19.06
C ILE A 7 9.25 -1.00 -20.28
N GLY A 8 9.79 -0.85 -21.49
CA GLY A 8 9.09 -1.21 -22.73
C GLY A 8 8.67 -2.68 -22.82
N GLU A 9 9.49 -3.61 -22.32
CA GLU A 9 9.14 -5.03 -22.20
C GLU A 9 7.95 -5.24 -21.24
N VAL A 10 7.93 -4.54 -20.11
CA VAL A 10 6.80 -4.59 -19.16
C VAL A 10 5.54 -4.00 -19.78
N VAL A 11 5.65 -2.88 -20.51
CA VAL A 11 4.53 -2.30 -21.27
C VAL A 11 3.99 -3.29 -22.30
N GLY A 12 4.87 -3.97 -23.03
CA GLY A 12 4.47 -5.02 -23.98
C GLY A 12 3.73 -6.18 -23.29
N SER A 13 4.24 -6.64 -22.14
CA SER A 13 3.59 -7.65 -21.31
C SER A 13 2.20 -7.21 -20.83
N LEU A 14 2.09 -5.98 -20.33
CA LEU A 14 0.81 -5.38 -19.91
C LEU A 14 -0.18 -5.28 -21.06
N LYS A 15 0.25 -4.85 -22.25
CA LYS A 15 -0.61 -4.85 -23.45
C LYS A 15 -1.13 -6.24 -23.75
N ALA A 16 -0.29 -7.27 -23.67
CA ALA A 16 -0.70 -8.66 -23.89
C ALA A 16 -1.72 -9.14 -22.84
N LEU A 17 -1.53 -8.82 -21.56
CA LEU A 17 -2.48 -9.15 -20.49
C LEU A 17 -3.83 -8.46 -20.69
N MET A 18 -3.81 -7.18 -21.05
CA MET A 18 -5.02 -6.37 -21.25
C MET A 18 -5.82 -6.74 -22.51
N VAL A 19 -5.30 -7.60 -23.41
CA VAL A 19 -6.13 -8.23 -24.47
C VAL A 19 -7.28 -9.03 -23.85
N LEU A 20 -7.04 -9.63 -22.68
CA LEU A 20 -8.02 -10.42 -21.92
C LEU A 20 -8.72 -9.57 -20.84
N GLU A 21 -8.83 -8.25 -21.03
CA GLU A 21 -9.48 -7.34 -20.07
C GLU A 21 -10.88 -7.83 -19.64
N HIS A 22 -11.64 -8.45 -20.54
CA HIS A 22 -13.00 -8.96 -20.28
C HIS A 22 -13.03 -10.16 -19.33
N GLU A 23 -11.91 -10.87 -19.15
CA GLU A 23 -11.78 -11.97 -18.19
C GLU A 23 -11.51 -11.45 -16.76
N ILE A 24 -11.16 -10.17 -16.60
CA ILE A 24 -10.98 -9.56 -15.28
C ILE A 24 -12.35 -9.36 -14.64
N GLN A 25 -12.72 -10.25 -13.72
CA GLN A 25 -14.02 -10.19 -13.04
C GLN A 25 -14.08 -9.18 -11.90
N ILE A 26 -12.92 -8.81 -11.33
CA ILE A 26 -12.83 -7.88 -10.20
C ILE A 26 -11.75 -6.86 -10.51
N ASN A 27 -12.03 -5.58 -10.28
CA ASN A 27 -11.13 -4.45 -10.54
C ASN A 27 -10.76 -4.23 -12.02
N GLN A 28 -11.65 -4.61 -12.95
CA GLN A 28 -11.43 -4.44 -14.38
C GLN A 28 -11.11 -2.99 -14.75
N ARG A 29 -11.91 -2.03 -14.26
CA ARG A 29 -11.73 -0.61 -14.61
C ARG A 29 -10.47 -0.06 -13.98
N GLN A 30 -10.13 -0.50 -12.76
CA GLN A 30 -8.87 -0.20 -12.09
C GLN A 30 -7.67 -0.71 -12.91
N CYS A 31 -7.66 -1.97 -13.34
CA CYS A 31 -6.60 -2.52 -14.19
C CYS A 31 -6.48 -1.75 -15.51
N ARG A 32 -7.61 -1.39 -16.13
CA ARG A 32 -7.62 -0.56 -17.35
C ARG A 32 -7.04 0.82 -17.11
N LEU A 33 -7.41 1.49 -16.03
CA LEU A 33 -6.84 2.80 -15.66
C LEU A 33 -5.33 2.71 -15.46
N LEU A 34 -4.87 1.70 -14.73
CA LEU A 34 -3.46 1.49 -14.49
C LEU A 34 -2.68 1.32 -15.80
N ALA A 35 -3.19 0.45 -16.69
CA ALA A 35 -2.60 0.21 -18.00
C ALA A 35 -2.56 1.49 -18.86
N ASP A 36 -3.67 2.22 -18.96
CA ASP A 36 -3.75 3.46 -19.73
C ASP A 36 -2.74 4.51 -19.24
N ILE A 37 -2.62 4.71 -17.93
CA ILE A 37 -1.67 5.66 -17.35
C ILE A 37 -0.24 5.19 -17.60
N PHE A 38 0.05 3.89 -17.48
CA PHE A 38 1.39 3.35 -17.77
C PHE A 38 1.75 3.51 -19.25
N PHE A 39 0.80 3.33 -20.16
CA PHE A 39 1.05 3.57 -21.58
C PHE A 39 1.31 5.05 -21.86
N LEU A 40 0.48 5.94 -21.31
CA LEU A 40 0.69 7.38 -21.44
C LEU A 40 2.04 7.82 -20.85
N ALA A 41 2.41 7.28 -19.69
CA ALA A 41 3.68 7.54 -19.03
C ALA A 41 4.87 7.13 -19.91
N PHE A 42 4.83 5.93 -20.49
CA PHE A 42 5.87 5.43 -21.38
C PHE A 42 5.97 6.26 -22.67
N ASP A 43 4.83 6.61 -23.28
CA ASP A 43 4.78 7.42 -24.49
C ASP A 43 5.33 8.83 -24.21
N THR A 44 4.94 9.45 -23.09
CA THR A 44 5.43 10.77 -22.67
C THR A 44 6.94 10.76 -22.44
N ILE A 45 7.48 9.77 -21.71
CA ILE A 45 8.93 9.64 -21.51
C ILE A 45 9.65 9.44 -22.84
N SER A 46 9.09 8.61 -23.72
CA SER A 46 9.68 8.35 -25.03
C SER A 46 9.74 9.61 -25.90
N ASP A 47 8.71 10.44 -25.84
CA ASP A 47 8.64 11.72 -26.54
C ASP A 47 9.63 12.72 -25.95
N GLU A 48 9.72 12.84 -24.63
CA GLU A 48 10.68 13.72 -23.93
C GLU A 48 12.13 13.32 -24.23
N ILE A 49 12.44 12.02 -24.21
CA ILE A 49 13.78 11.53 -24.59
C ILE A 49 14.07 11.86 -26.06
N ARG A 50 13.10 11.69 -26.96
CA ARG A 50 13.29 11.96 -28.40
C ARG A 50 13.49 13.44 -28.70
N GLN A 51 12.79 14.32 -27.98
CA GLN A 51 12.86 15.77 -28.17
C GLN A 51 14.13 16.38 -27.56
N ASN A 52 14.57 15.86 -26.40
CA ASN A 52 15.60 16.51 -25.61
C ASN A 52 16.99 15.85 -25.69
N LEU A 53 17.10 14.56 -26.03
CA LEU A 53 18.35 13.81 -25.96
C LEU A 53 18.86 13.33 -27.32
N ARG A 54 20.19 13.32 -27.48
CA ARG A 54 20.87 12.78 -28.68
C ARG A 54 21.29 11.32 -28.46
N LEU A 55 20.93 10.43 -29.40
CA LEU A 55 21.14 8.97 -29.26
C LEU A 55 22.62 8.54 -29.21
N HIS A 56 23.51 9.27 -29.87
CA HIS A 56 24.94 8.93 -29.93
C HIS A 56 25.67 9.12 -28.58
N GLU A 57 25.08 9.89 -27.65
CA GLU A 57 25.65 10.22 -26.34
C GLU A 57 25.22 9.26 -25.22
N ARG A 58 24.53 8.18 -25.60
CA ARG A 58 23.88 7.24 -24.67
C ARG A 58 24.80 6.61 -23.63
N ASN A 59 26.08 6.43 -23.94
CA ASN A 59 27.04 5.73 -23.07
C ASN A 59 27.79 6.68 -22.12
N THR A 60 27.68 7.98 -22.31
CA THR A 60 28.44 9.00 -21.57
C THR A 60 27.52 9.91 -20.77
N LYS A 61 26.52 10.53 -21.41
CA LYS A 61 25.71 11.60 -20.81
C LYS A 61 24.41 11.12 -20.18
N TRP A 62 23.94 9.91 -20.49
CA TRP A 62 22.66 9.38 -20.00
C TRP A 62 22.75 8.70 -18.63
N LYS A 63 23.91 8.74 -17.96
CA LYS A 63 24.13 8.06 -16.67
C LYS A 63 23.18 8.55 -15.57
N VAL A 64 22.78 9.83 -15.62
CA VAL A 64 21.82 10.42 -14.66
C VAL A 64 20.42 9.80 -14.74
N LEU A 65 20.05 9.22 -15.90
CA LEU A 65 18.75 8.57 -16.12
C LEU A 65 18.64 7.18 -15.52
N GLU A 66 19.77 6.54 -15.18
CA GLU A 66 19.80 5.13 -14.79
C GLU A 66 18.97 4.86 -13.53
N ARG A 67 19.16 5.64 -12.46
CA ARG A 67 18.44 5.44 -11.19
C ARG A 67 16.94 5.76 -11.29
N PRO A 68 16.51 6.91 -11.86
CA PRO A 68 15.08 7.20 -12.01
C PRO A 68 14.37 6.17 -12.90
N LEU A 69 14.97 5.74 -14.01
CA LEU A 69 14.36 4.74 -14.87
C LEU A 69 14.33 3.35 -14.23
N ARG A 70 15.32 2.97 -13.42
CA ARG A 70 15.28 1.72 -12.64
C ARG A 70 14.14 1.72 -11.62
N GLU A 71 13.95 2.83 -10.93
CA GLU A 71 12.84 3.00 -9.99
C GLU A 71 11.48 2.91 -10.70
N LEU A 72 11.37 3.59 -11.85
CA LEU A 72 10.19 3.52 -12.70
C LEU A 72 9.91 2.10 -13.21
N HIS A 73 10.95 1.39 -13.64
CA HIS A 73 10.84 -0.02 -14.05
C HIS A 73 10.29 -0.89 -12.91
N ARG A 74 10.75 -0.69 -11.67
CA ARG A 74 10.19 -1.39 -10.50
C ARG A 74 8.70 -1.10 -10.33
N ILE A 75 8.27 0.15 -10.45
CA ILE A 75 6.85 0.54 -10.35
C ILE A 75 6.02 -0.12 -11.45
N TYR A 76 6.56 -0.20 -12.67
CA TYR A 76 5.89 -0.88 -13.78
C TYR A 76 5.74 -2.39 -13.50
N LYS A 77 6.77 -3.03 -12.96
CA LYS A 77 6.72 -4.43 -12.52
C LYS A 77 5.69 -4.66 -11.40
N GLU A 78 5.61 -3.75 -10.43
CA GLU A 78 4.60 -3.79 -9.37
C GLU A 78 3.17 -3.72 -9.96
N GLY A 79 2.93 -2.80 -10.89
CA GLY A 79 1.64 -2.69 -11.56
C GLY A 79 1.31 -3.88 -12.47
N GLU A 80 2.29 -4.41 -13.21
CA GLU A 80 2.15 -5.65 -13.98
C GLU A 80 1.71 -6.83 -13.10
N SER A 81 2.34 -7.00 -11.94
CA SER A 81 1.97 -8.04 -11.00
C SER A 81 0.60 -7.84 -10.37
N TYR A 82 0.16 -6.60 -10.17
CA TYR A 82 -1.21 -6.32 -9.74
C TYR A 82 -2.24 -6.74 -10.79
N VAL A 83 -2.01 -6.42 -12.07
CA VAL A 83 -2.89 -6.86 -13.16
C VAL A 83 -2.91 -8.39 -13.27
N LYS A 84 -1.74 -9.03 -13.21
CA LYS A 84 -1.64 -10.51 -13.16
C LYS A 84 -2.40 -11.09 -11.97
N TYR A 85 -2.29 -10.45 -10.80
CA TYR A 85 -3.04 -10.88 -9.63
C TYR A 85 -4.55 -10.76 -9.88
N CYS A 86 -5.05 -9.66 -10.44
CA CYS A 86 -6.49 -9.50 -10.72
C CYS A 86 -7.01 -10.50 -11.77
N LEU A 87 -6.17 -10.91 -12.73
CA LEU A 87 -6.47 -11.94 -13.72
C LEU A 87 -6.44 -13.38 -13.15
N ASP A 88 -5.54 -13.67 -12.21
CA ASP A 88 -5.38 -15.01 -11.62
C ASP A 88 -6.49 -15.29 -10.58
N ILE A 89 -7.63 -15.79 -11.06
CA ILE A 89 -8.77 -16.19 -10.24
C ILE A 89 -8.78 -17.71 -10.08
N LYS A 90 -8.21 -18.19 -8.98
CA LYS A 90 -8.34 -19.59 -8.55
C LYS A 90 -9.70 -19.88 -7.95
N ASN A 91 -10.16 -18.95 -7.10
CA ASN A 91 -11.42 -19.01 -6.41
C ASN A 91 -12.06 -17.63 -6.43
N TRP A 92 -13.25 -17.53 -7.01
CA TRP A 92 -13.93 -16.24 -7.15
C TRP A 92 -14.23 -15.60 -5.80
N TRP A 93 -14.81 -16.35 -4.85
CA TRP A 93 -15.12 -15.81 -3.52
C TRP A 93 -13.87 -15.42 -2.73
N GLY A 94 -12.80 -16.20 -2.83
CA GLY A 94 -11.51 -15.85 -2.22
C GLY A 94 -10.99 -14.52 -2.76
N LYS A 95 -11.09 -14.35 -4.08
CA LYS A 95 -10.71 -13.10 -4.75
C LYS A 95 -11.59 -11.92 -4.35
N VAL A 96 -12.90 -12.12 -4.25
CA VAL A 96 -13.85 -11.10 -3.76
C VAL A 96 -13.46 -10.67 -2.35
N ILE A 97 -13.18 -11.59 -1.44
CA ILE A 97 -12.79 -11.23 -0.07
C ILE A 97 -11.50 -10.41 -0.08
N THR A 98 -10.50 -10.76 -0.88
CA THR A 98 -9.25 -10.00 -0.93
C THR A 98 -9.42 -8.62 -1.59
N LEU A 99 -10.27 -8.50 -2.62
CA LEU A 99 -10.32 -7.33 -3.49
C LEU A 99 -11.54 -6.40 -3.30
N HIS A 100 -12.59 -6.79 -2.57
CA HIS A 100 -13.83 -5.99 -2.46
C HIS A 100 -13.66 -4.58 -1.91
N LEU A 101 -12.62 -4.33 -1.10
CA LEU A 101 -12.28 -3.01 -0.57
C LEU A 101 -11.04 -2.40 -1.23
N ASN A 102 -10.41 -3.12 -2.17
CA ASN A 102 -9.11 -2.77 -2.71
C ASN A 102 -9.15 -1.47 -3.51
N SER A 103 -8.28 -0.54 -3.14
CA SER A 103 -8.03 0.73 -3.83
C SER A 103 -6.57 0.87 -4.27
N ASP A 104 -5.80 -0.23 -4.22
CA ASP A 104 -4.35 -0.25 -4.43
C ASP A 104 -3.94 0.25 -5.81
N CYS A 105 -4.81 0.11 -6.83
CA CYS A 105 -4.55 0.68 -8.15
C CYS A 105 -4.22 2.18 -8.06
N VAL A 106 -5.09 2.94 -7.39
CA VAL A 106 -4.95 4.41 -7.26
C VAL A 106 -4.01 4.73 -6.12
N GLU A 107 -4.29 4.18 -4.94
CA GLU A 107 -3.61 4.53 -3.71
C GLU A 107 -2.20 3.96 -3.61
N PHE A 108 -1.82 2.93 -4.38
CA PHE A 108 -0.47 2.37 -4.31
C PHE A 108 0.27 2.49 -5.65
N HIS A 109 -0.24 1.90 -6.72
CA HIS A 109 0.50 1.83 -7.99
C HIS A 109 0.58 3.18 -8.72
N ILE A 110 -0.55 3.87 -8.88
CA ILE A 110 -0.59 5.18 -9.53
C ILE A 110 0.08 6.23 -8.63
N HIS A 111 -0.11 6.16 -7.31
CA HIS A 111 0.62 7.01 -6.37
C HIS A 111 2.14 6.89 -6.55
N ASN A 112 2.69 5.67 -6.52
CA ASN A 112 4.13 5.45 -6.69
C ASN A 112 4.63 5.97 -8.04
N LEU A 113 3.85 5.76 -9.11
CA LEU A 113 4.16 6.32 -10.43
C LEU A 113 4.23 7.84 -10.38
N LEU A 114 3.20 8.52 -9.87
CA LEU A 114 3.13 9.99 -9.83
C LEU A 114 4.19 10.61 -8.91
N CYS A 115 4.66 9.89 -7.90
CA CYS A 115 5.81 10.33 -7.08
C CYS A 115 7.15 10.18 -7.80
N CYS A 116 7.32 9.11 -8.59
CA CYS A 116 8.57 8.84 -9.31
C CYS A 116 8.68 9.62 -10.63
N PHE A 117 7.56 9.82 -11.33
CA PHE A 117 7.52 10.38 -12.68
C PHE A 117 8.17 11.78 -12.79
N PRO A 118 7.96 12.71 -11.85
CA PRO A 118 8.64 14.00 -11.88
C PRO A 118 10.17 13.90 -11.85
N LEU A 119 10.71 12.90 -11.14
CA LEU A 119 12.16 12.65 -11.09
C LEU A 119 12.69 12.18 -12.43
N VAL A 120 11.90 11.42 -13.20
CA VAL A 120 12.30 10.97 -14.53
C VAL A 120 12.31 12.13 -15.52
N ILE A 121 11.28 12.99 -15.48
CA ILE A 121 11.22 14.19 -16.33
C ILE A 121 12.41 15.12 -16.02
N GLU A 122 12.65 15.42 -14.75
CA GLU A 122 13.77 16.28 -14.34
C GLU A 122 15.12 15.66 -14.75
N ALA A 123 15.31 14.34 -14.58
CA ALA A 123 16.54 13.69 -15.01
C ALA A 123 16.76 13.74 -16.53
N ILE A 124 15.70 13.73 -17.34
CA ILE A 124 15.77 13.94 -18.80
C ILE A 124 16.20 15.37 -19.10
N GLU A 125 15.63 16.35 -18.41
CA GLU A 125 15.98 17.76 -18.59
C GLU A 125 17.44 18.02 -18.19
N THR A 126 17.89 17.51 -17.05
CA THR A 126 19.29 17.57 -16.62
C THR A 126 20.23 16.86 -17.60
N ALA A 127 19.85 15.69 -18.13
CA ALA A 127 20.64 15.02 -19.17
C ALA A 127 20.72 15.86 -20.46
N ALA A 128 19.65 16.59 -20.81
CA ALA A 128 19.61 17.46 -21.98
C ALA A 128 20.48 18.71 -21.84
N GLU A 129 20.59 19.28 -20.64
CA GLU A 129 21.54 20.36 -20.34
C GLU A 129 22.99 19.89 -20.55
N ILE A 130 23.31 18.67 -20.10
CA ILE A 130 24.63 18.06 -20.27
C ILE A 130 24.88 17.69 -21.74
N SER A 131 23.84 17.31 -22.49
CA SER A 131 23.88 16.90 -23.91
C SER A 131 24.47 17.98 -24.84
N GLY A 132 24.37 19.27 -24.52
CA GLY A 132 25.05 20.35 -25.27
C GLY A 132 26.49 20.64 -24.85
N GLY A 133 26.92 20.25 -23.64
CA GLY A 133 28.05 20.87 -22.93
C GLY A 133 29.48 20.82 -23.50
N LEU A 134 29.81 19.86 -24.38
CA LEU A 134 31.20 19.38 -24.47
C LEU A 134 31.78 19.25 -25.89
N ASP A 135 30.99 19.45 -26.94
CA ASP A 135 31.45 19.37 -28.34
C ASP A 135 31.50 20.76 -28.97
N GLY A 136 32.41 21.62 -28.48
CA GLY A 136 32.64 22.99 -28.95
C GLY A 136 32.09 24.09 -28.02
N GLU A 137 32.75 25.26 -27.99
CA GLU A 137 32.36 26.42 -27.15
C GLU A 137 30.90 26.88 -27.40
N GLU A 138 30.39 26.75 -28.62
CA GLU A 138 29.01 27.13 -28.97
C GLU A 138 27.95 26.17 -28.42
N ASP A 139 28.20 24.86 -28.40
CA ASP A 139 27.22 23.85 -27.96
C ASP A 139 27.10 23.86 -26.41
N GLY A 140 28.20 24.17 -25.71
CA GLY A 140 28.22 24.29 -24.25
C GLY A 140 27.49 25.51 -23.70
N ASP A 141 27.48 26.61 -24.45
CA ASP A 141 26.68 27.79 -24.12
C ASP A 141 25.18 27.55 -24.38
N ILE A 142 24.81 26.74 -25.38
CA ILE A 142 23.41 26.34 -25.63
C ILE A 142 22.86 25.52 -24.45
N GLY A 143 23.65 24.59 -23.89
CA GLY A 143 23.27 23.81 -22.70
C GLY A 143 23.01 24.69 -21.48
N ARG A 144 23.89 25.66 -21.21
CA ARG A 144 23.70 26.64 -20.12
C ARG A 144 22.51 27.56 -20.36
N MET A 145 22.32 28.07 -21.58
CA MET A 145 21.16 28.89 -21.92
C MET A 145 19.85 28.12 -21.73
N ARG A 146 19.82 26.83 -22.09
CA ARG A 146 18.66 25.95 -21.83
C ARG A 146 18.36 25.81 -20.34
N GLY A 147 19.38 25.56 -19.51
CA GLY A 147 19.17 25.45 -18.05
C GLY A 147 18.70 26.75 -17.41
N VAL A 148 19.26 27.90 -17.83
CA VAL A 148 18.78 29.22 -17.38
C VAL A 148 17.33 29.48 -17.83
N ALA A 149 16.97 29.10 -19.06
CA ALA A 149 15.61 29.23 -19.56
C ALA A 149 14.61 28.30 -18.84
N LEU A 150 15.02 27.08 -18.49
CA LEU A 150 14.21 26.14 -17.69
C LEU A 150 13.95 26.70 -16.29
N MET A 151 14.99 27.17 -15.59
CA MET A 151 14.86 27.71 -14.24
C MET A 151 13.98 28.97 -14.19
N SER A 152 14.08 29.83 -15.21
CA SER A 152 13.28 31.07 -15.28
C SER A 152 11.84 30.85 -15.79
N ASN A 153 11.61 29.95 -16.76
CA ASN A 153 10.29 29.78 -17.39
C ASN A 153 9.48 28.59 -16.88
N LYS A 154 10.11 27.48 -16.49
CA LYS A 154 9.43 26.27 -16.00
C LYS A 154 9.31 26.27 -14.48
N TYR A 155 10.39 26.60 -13.78
CA TYR A 155 10.47 26.59 -12.31
C TYR A 155 10.28 27.96 -11.66
N GLY A 156 9.82 28.96 -12.41
CA GLY A 156 9.50 30.28 -11.89
C GLY A 156 8.35 30.24 -10.87
N SER A 157 8.32 31.22 -9.96
CA SER A 157 7.29 31.34 -8.90
C SER A 157 5.87 31.52 -9.44
N ASP A 158 5.73 31.91 -10.71
CA ASP A 158 4.44 32.14 -11.37
C ASP A 158 3.60 30.86 -11.50
N TRP A 159 4.22 29.68 -11.35
CA TRP A 159 3.55 28.37 -11.49
C TRP A 159 3.14 27.74 -10.16
N ILE A 160 3.26 28.45 -9.03
CA ILE A 160 2.83 27.99 -7.70
C ILE A 160 1.30 28.14 -7.54
N ASP A 161 0.55 27.58 -8.49
CA ASP A 161 -0.91 27.43 -8.44
C ASP A 161 -1.31 26.12 -9.11
N GLN A 162 -2.20 25.36 -8.47
CA GLN A 162 -2.61 24.04 -8.94
C GLN A 162 -3.24 24.09 -10.34
N LYS A 163 -4.09 25.07 -10.63
CA LYS A 163 -4.81 25.15 -11.91
C LYS A 163 -3.87 25.56 -13.04
N LEU A 164 -2.97 26.51 -12.78
CA LEU A 164 -1.95 26.93 -13.75
C LEU A 164 -0.97 25.79 -14.04
N PHE A 165 -0.52 25.07 -13.01
CA PHE A 165 0.32 23.88 -13.19
C PHE A 165 -0.38 22.81 -14.04
N MET A 166 -1.63 22.47 -13.71
CA MET A 166 -2.40 21.48 -14.46
C MET A 166 -2.63 21.91 -15.92
N TRP A 167 -2.89 23.20 -16.16
CA TRP A 167 -3.09 23.72 -17.51
C TRP A 167 -1.82 23.64 -18.36
N LYS A 168 -0.67 24.07 -17.79
CA LYS A 168 0.60 24.16 -18.53
C LYS A 168 1.32 22.81 -18.63
N PHE A 169 1.40 22.09 -17.53
CA PHE A 169 2.24 20.89 -17.39
C PHE A 169 1.44 19.61 -17.17
N GLY A 170 0.11 19.67 -17.10
CA GLY A 170 -0.70 18.50 -16.73
C GLY A 170 -0.53 17.30 -17.66
N LYS A 171 -0.34 17.50 -18.97
CA LYS A 171 -0.02 16.41 -19.90
C LYS A 171 1.36 15.81 -19.63
N GLN A 172 2.36 16.66 -19.38
CA GLN A 172 3.73 16.23 -19.10
C GLN A 172 3.81 15.40 -17.82
N TYR A 173 3.03 15.72 -16.79
CA TYR A 173 3.05 15.01 -15.50
C TYR A 173 1.87 14.07 -15.27
N LEU A 174 1.24 13.57 -16.33
CA LEU A 174 0.18 12.55 -16.27
C LEU A 174 -1.05 12.94 -15.45
N VAL A 175 -1.32 14.24 -15.31
CA VAL A 175 -2.50 14.79 -14.63
C VAL A 175 -3.41 15.60 -15.56
N PRO A 176 -3.76 15.11 -16.79
CA PRO A 176 -4.79 15.74 -17.58
C PRO A 176 -6.17 15.52 -16.92
N ARG A 177 -7.11 16.43 -17.23
CA ARG A 177 -8.43 16.49 -16.57
C ARG A 177 -9.20 15.17 -16.65
N ASP A 178 -9.10 14.44 -17.75
CA ASP A 178 -9.75 13.14 -17.95
C ASP A 178 -9.20 12.07 -17.01
N ILE A 179 -7.88 12.01 -16.80
CA ILE A 179 -7.25 11.06 -15.87
C ILE A 179 -7.68 11.39 -14.44
N CYS A 180 -7.68 12.66 -14.03
CA CYS A 180 -8.14 13.07 -12.70
C CYS A 180 -9.57 12.60 -12.42
N ILE A 181 -10.50 12.79 -13.37
CA ILE A 181 -11.89 12.34 -13.24
C ILE A 181 -11.96 10.81 -13.11
N ARG A 182 -11.13 10.07 -13.86
CA ARG A 182 -11.10 8.60 -13.80
C ARG A 182 -10.58 8.10 -12.45
N LEU A 183 -9.55 8.74 -11.87
CA LEU A 183 -9.01 8.38 -10.55
C LEU A 183 -10.09 8.40 -9.47
N GLU A 184 -10.97 9.40 -9.48
CA GLU A 184 -12.05 9.55 -8.49
C GLU A 184 -13.23 8.57 -8.68
N ARG A 185 -13.38 8.01 -9.88
CA ARG A 185 -14.57 7.23 -10.25
C ARG A 185 -14.30 5.73 -10.31
N VAL A 186 -13.12 5.33 -10.73
CA VAL A 186 -12.81 3.94 -11.10
C VAL A 186 -13.14 2.94 -9.99
N TRP A 187 -12.79 3.26 -8.75
CA TRP A 187 -13.05 2.41 -7.59
C TRP A 187 -14.55 2.24 -7.32
N ARG A 188 -15.33 3.32 -7.45
CA ARG A 188 -16.79 3.28 -7.27
C ARG A 188 -17.47 2.45 -8.35
N GLU A 189 -17.01 2.58 -9.59
CA GLU A 189 -17.54 1.83 -10.72
C GLU A 189 -17.26 0.33 -10.59
N ASP A 190 -16.05 -0.07 -10.21
CA ASP A 190 -15.71 -1.48 -9.95
C ASP A 190 -16.46 -2.03 -8.71
N LYS A 191 -16.58 -1.23 -7.63
CA LYS A 191 -17.37 -1.61 -6.45
C LYS A 191 -18.83 -1.90 -6.83
N TRP A 192 -19.43 -1.04 -7.67
CA TRP A 192 -20.81 -1.22 -8.12
C TRP A 192 -20.96 -2.50 -8.98
N SER A 193 -20.05 -2.71 -9.94
CA SER A 193 -20.05 -3.91 -10.78
C SER A 193 -19.95 -5.19 -9.92
N LEU A 194 -19.03 -5.19 -8.96
CA LEU A 194 -18.83 -6.31 -8.05
C LEU A 194 -20.10 -6.58 -7.21
N LEU A 195 -20.76 -5.54 -6.71
CA LEU A 195 -22.02 -5.68 -5.96
C LEU A 195 -23.12 -6.34 -6.80
N GLU A 196 -23.26 -5.96 -8.08
CA GLU A 196 -24.21 -6.59 -8.98
C GLU A 196 -23.90 -8.07 -9.19
N ASP A 197 -22.62 -8.42 -9.34
CA ASP A 197 -22.20 -9.81 -9.54
C ASP A 197 -22.41 -10.66 -8.27
N ILE A 198 -22.15 -10.11 -7.08
CA ILE A 198 -22.48 -10.77 -5.81
C ILE A 198 -24.00 -10.98 -5.68
N ARG A 199 -24.83 -10.01 -6.09
CA ARG A 199 -26.30 -10.14 -6.05
C ARG A 199 -26.83 -11.21 -7.01
N LYS A 200 -26.15 -11.45 -8.14
CA LYS A 200 -26.50 -12.53 -9.09
C LYS A 200 -26.24 -13.92 -8.50
N GLN A 201 -25.27 -14.05 -7.58
CA GLN A 201 -24.93 -15.29 -6.89
C GLN A 201 -25.96 -15.62 -5.79
N LYS A 202 -27.14 -16.08 -6.20
CA LYS A 202 -28.25 -16.46 -5.30
C LYS A 202 -27.79 -17.49 -4.26
N ASN A 203 -28.29 -17.38 -3.02
CA ASN A 203 -28.16 -18.36 -1.93
C ASN A 203 -26.78 -18.48 -1.25
N SER A 204 -25.87 -17.52 -1.42
CA SER A 204 -24.62 -17.48 -0.64
C SER A 204 -24.79 -16.66 0.63
N LYS A 205 -24.73 -17.32 1.81
CA LYS A 205 -24.70 -16.61 3.12
C LYS A 205 -23.53 -15.63 3.23
N LEU A 206 -22.40 -15.96 2.59
CA LEU A 206 -21.25 -15.07 2.48
C LEU A 206 -21.58 -13.86 1.59
N GLY A 207 -22.25 -14.09 0.45
CA GLY A 207 -22.69 -13.03 -0.46
C GLY A 207 -23.65 -12.05 0.20
N GLU A 208 -24.68 -12.52 0.90
CA GLU A 208 -25.61 -11.67 1.66
C GLU A 208 -24.88 -10.82 2.72
N GLY A 209 -23.92 -11.43 3.41
CA GLY A 209 -23.08 -10.76 4.38
C GLY A 209 -22.20 -9.66 3.77
N LEU A 210 -21.57 -9.95 2.63
CA LEU A 210 -20.74 -8.98 1.90
C LEU A 210 -21.58 -7.85 1.30
N ILE A 211 -22.78 -8.13 0.78
CA ILE A 211 -23.73 -7.12 0.31
C ILE A 211 -24.05 -6.15 1.45
N LYS A 212 -24.44 -6.66 2.63
CA LYS A 212 -24.70 -5.80 3.79
C LYS A 212 -23.50 -4.94 4.16
N LYS A 213 -22.30 -5.52 4.16
CA LYS A 213 -21.05 -4.77 4.43
C LYS A 213 -20.78 -3.67 3.39
N LEU A 214 -21.11 -3.90 2.12
CA LEU A 214 -20.79 -3.01 1.01
C LEU A 214 -21.87 -1.94 0.73
N ASP A 215 -23.15 -2.26 0.97
CA ASP A 215 -24.32 -1.40 0.74
C ASP A 215 -24.72 -0.57 1.97
N GLU A 216 -24.65 -1.13 3.18
CA GLU A 216 -25.05 -0.43 4.41
C GLU A 216 -23.85 0.31 5.01
N PHE A 217 -24.09 1.47 5.63
CA PHE A 217 -23.10 2.08 6.54
C PHE A 217 -22.60 0.98 7.49
N PRO A 218 -21.28 0.93 7.79
CA PRO A 218 -20.65 -0.21 8.45
C PRO A 218 -21.15 -0.35 9.89
N ASN A 219 -22.33 -0.91 10.09
CA ASN A 219 -22.69 -1.53 11.34
C ASN A 219 -21.78 -2.76 11.51
N ALA A 220 -21.52 -3.16 12.75
CA ALA A 220 -20.73 -4.35 13.09
C ALA A 220 -21.44 -5.66 12.67
N ASN A 221 -21.75 -5.80 11.38
CA ASN A 221 -22.41 -6.95 10.80
C ASN A 221 -21.39 -8.09 10.72
N LEU A 222 -21.19 -8.73 11.86
CA LEU A 222 -20.40 -9.95 11.99
C LEU A 222 -21.15 -11.10 11.35
N LEU A 223 -20.44 -11.86 10.51
CA LEU A 223 -20.95 -13.07 9.88
C LEU A 223 -21.00 -14.21 10.90
N HIS A 224 -21.91 -15.16 10.73
CA HIS A 224 -21.90 -16.32 11.61
C HIS A 224 -20.62 -17.15 11.42
N SER A 225 -19.95 -17.54 12.51
CA SER A 225 -18.66 -18.25 12.52
C SER A 225 -18.66 -19.53 11.67
N SER A 226 -19.82 -20.18 11.51
CA SER A 226 -19.96 -21.38 10.69
C SER A 226 -19.62 -21.17 9.22
N ILE A 227 -19.76 -19.95 8.68
CA ILE A 227 -19.43 -19.65 7.26
C ILE A 227 -17.94 -19.91 7.01
N LEU A 228 -17.10 -19.56 7.99
CA LEU A 228 -15.66 -19.81 7.94
C LEU A 228 -15.32 -21.21 8.44
N LEU A 229 -15.73 -21.53 9.68
CA LEU A 229 -15.23 -22.71 10.41
C LEU A 229 -15.80 -24.04 9.91
N ARG A 230 -16.95 -24.05 9.22
CA ARG A 230 -17.52 -25.26 8.60
C ARG A 230 -17.22 -25.35 7.11
N SER A 231 -16.41 -24.43 6.57
CA SER A 231 -15.98 -24.49 5.18
C SER A 231 -15.01 -25.66 4.98
N ASN A 232 -15.20 -26.45 3.94
CA ASN A 232 -14.39 -27.65 3.69
C ASN A 232 -12.92 -27.33 3.36
N ASP A 233 -12.66 -26.13 2.85
CA ASP A 233 -11.35 -25.61 2.45
C ASP A 233 -10.68 -24.75 3.53
N TYR A 234 -11.33 -24.55 4.68
CA TYR A 234 -10.74 -23.87 5.82
C TYR A 234 -9.69 -24.76 6.50
N SER A 235 -8.46 -24.26 6.59
CA SER A 235 -7.38 -24.94 7.32
C SER A 235 -6.46 -23.96 8.03
N VAL A 236 -5.99 -24.34 9.21
CA VAL A 236 -5.02 -23.55 9.97
C VAL A 236 -3.61 -24.02 9.61
N LYS A 237 -2.81 -23.15 9.00
CA LYS A 237 -1.42 -23.47 8.61
C LYS A 237 -0.47 -23.42 9.79
N ARG A 238 -0.51 -22.33 10.56
CA ARG A 238 0.31 -22.14 11.76
C ARG A 238 -0.27 -21.06 12.67
N ARG A 239 0.17 -21.03 13.92
CA ARG A 239 -0.10 -19.90 14.83
C ARG A 239 0.97 -18.83 14.66
N ILE A 240 0.59 -17.55 14.65
CA ILE A 240 1.49 -16.42 14.41
C ILE A 240 1.78 -15.74 15.75
N GLY A 241 3.07 -15.54 16.07
CA GLY A 241 3.54 -14.86 17.28
C GLY A 241 4.42 -15.75 18.16
N SER A 242 5.26 -15.13 18.99
CA SER A 242 6.16 -15.84 19.91
C SER A 242 5.49 -15.96 21.29
N GLY A 243 5.40 -17.18 21.83
CA GLY A 243 4.98 -17.44 23.22
C GLY A 243 3.51 -17.86 23.41
N GLY A 244 3.20 -19.13 23.16
CA GLY A 244 2.14 -19.95 23.81
C GLY A 244 0.66 -19.55 23.70
N THR A 245 0.31 -18.27 23.59
CA THR A 245 -1.06 -17.72 23.65
C THR A 245 -1.31 -16.79 22.48
N THR A 246 -1.13 -17.31 21.27
CA THR A 246 -1.27 -16.50 20.06
C THR A 246 -2.73 -16.52 19.58
N HIS A 247 -3.41 -15.39 19.82
CA HIS A 247 -4.73 -15.08 19.26
C HIS A 247 -4.72 -14.91 17.73
N LEU A 248 -3.56 -15.05 17.08
CA LEU A 248 -3.36 -14.91 15.64
C LEU A 248 -2.99 -16.24 14.99
N LYS A 249 -3.63 -16.55 13.87
CA LYS A 249 -3.40 -17.77 13.08
C LYS A 249 -3.20 -17.40 11.62
N GLU A 250 -2.30 -18.09 10.93
CA GLU A 250 -2.26 -18.15 9.48
C GLU A 250 -3.24 -19.24 9.04
N ILE A 251 -4.18 -18.89 8.17
CA ILE A 251 -5.19 -19.80 7.66
C ILE A 251 -5.17 -19.84 6.13
N ASN A 252 -5.67 -20.93 5.57
CA ASN A 252 -6.07 -21.03 4.17
C ASN A 252 -7.59 -21.11 4.12
N TRP A 253 -8.22 -20.31 3.27
CA TRP A 253 -9.66 -20.32 3.04
C TRP A 253 -9.94 -19.73 1.66
N LEU A 254 -10.81 -20.36 0.87
CA LEU A 254 -11.14 -19.96 -0.50
C LEU A 254 -9.89 -19.83 -1.39
N ASP A 255 -8.98 -20.80 -1.27
CA ASP A 255 -7.69 -20.87 -1.99
C ASP A 255 -6.74 -19.69 -1.78
N GLU A 256 -7.00 -18.88 -0.75
CA GLU A 256 -6.22 -17.71 -0.36
C GLU A 256 -5.71 -17.84 1.08
N SER A 257 -4.56 -17.21 1.36
CA SER A 257 -3.94 -17.24 2.69
C SER A 257 -4.19 -15.95 3.44
N PHE A 258 -4.75 -16.06 4.65
CA PHE A 258 -5.13 -14.93 5.49
C PHE A 258 -4.53 -15.05 6.89
N ALA A 259 -4.49 -13.93 7.60
CA ALA A 259 -4.33 -13.94 9.04
C ALA A 259 -5.72 -13.87 9.70
N LEU A 260 -5.89 -14.63 10.79
CA LEU A 260 -7.13 -14.71 11.54
C LEU A 260 -6.84 -14.36 13.00
N ARG A 261 -7.48 -13.32 13.52
CA ARG A 261 -7.42 -12.96 14.94
C ARG A 261 -8.67 -13.44 15.66
N THR A 262 -8.50 -14.25 16.70
CA THR A 262 -9.59 -14.67 17.59
C THR A 262 -9.72 -13.71 18.76
N PHE A 263 -10.93 -13.25 19.05
CA PHE A 263 -11.28 -12.47 20.25
C PHE A 263 -12.39 -13.13 21.05
N TYR A 264 -12.47 -12.80 22.34
CA TYR A 264 -13.50 -13.31 23.26
C TYR A 264 -14.25 -12.14 23.88
N GLY A 265 -15.54 -12.32 24.13
CA GLY A 265 -16.41 -11.29 24.69
C GLY A 265 -17.71 -11.20 23.91
N ASP A 266 -18.67 -10.46 24.47
CA ASP A 266 -19.95 -10.25 23.78
C ASP A 266 -19.78 -9.18 22.70
N ALA A 267 -19.84 -9.58 21.42
CA ALA A 267 -19.72 -8.65 20.30
C ALA A 267 -20.84 -7.59 20.25
N LYS A 268 -21.91 -7.74 21.03
CA LYS A 268 -22.98 -6.74 21.19
C LYS A 268 -22.63 -5.66 22.21
N GLU A 269 -21.56 -5.82 22.99
CA GLU A 269 -21.10 -4.76 23.89
C GLU A 269 -20.70 -3.54 23.07
N PRO A 270 -21.22 -2.32 23.38
CA PRO A 270 -21.06 -1.14 22.52
C PRO A 270 -19.60 -0.85 22.14
N HIS A 271 -18.70 -0.88 23.13
CA HIS A 271 -17.27 -0.63 22.92
C HIS A 271 -16.57 -1.65 22.00
N ILE A 272 -16.98 -2.93 22.02
CA ILE A 272 -16.46 -3.97 21.12
C ILE A 272 -17.06 -3.80 19.72
N ALA A 273 -18.38 -3.57 19.64
CA ALA A 273 -19.09 -3.38 18.38
C ALA A 273 -18.54 -2.17 17.61
N GLU A 274 -18.32 -1.03 18.30
CA GLU A 274 -17.74 0.19 17.73
C GLU A 274 -16.31 -0.03 17.24
N GLU A 275 -15.44 -0.68 18.03
CA GLU A 275 -14.08 -1.02 17.60
C GLU A 275 -14.07 -1.91 16.34
N ILE A 276 -14.90 -2.95 16.32
CA ILE A 276 -15.00 -3.87 15.17
C ILE A 276 -15.54 -3.16 13.93
N SER A 277 -16.62 -2.39 14.08
CA SER A 277 -17.20 -1.59 13.00
C SER A 277 -16.17 -0.64 12.41
N LEU A 278 -15.42 0.07 13.27
CA LEU A 278 -14.33 0.95 12.87
C LEU A 278 -13.31 0.18 12.03
N LEU A 279 -12.76 -0.92 12.55
CA LEU A 279 -11.74 -1.72 11.86
C LEU A 279 -12.21 -2.23 10.49
N LEU A 280 -13.46 -2.70 10.38
CA LEU A 280 -14.03 -3.23 9.14
C LEU A 280 -14.35 -2.16 8.09
N SER A 281 -14.45 -0.89 8.50
CA SER A 281 -14.77 0.25 7.63
C SER A 281 -13.55 0.83 6.90
N LEU A 282 -12.34 0.50 7.37
CA LEU A 282 -11.11 1.09 6.84
C LEU A 282 -10.64 0.34 5.59
N SER A 283 -10.11 1.11 4.65
CA SER A 283 -9.43 0.60 3.47
C SER A 283 -8.37 1.60 3.00
N HIS A 284 -7.12 1.16 3.07
CA HIS A 284 -5.95 1.88 2.56
C HIS A 284 -4.78 0.90 2.41
N PRO A 285 -3.94 0.98 1.36
CA PRO A 285 -2.82 0.06 1.14
C PRO A 285 -1.87 -0.02 2.34
N ASN A 286 -1.61 1.09 3.04
CA ASN A 286 -0.68 1.13 4.18
C ASN A 286 -1.33 1.02 5.56
N VAL A 287 -2.59 0.57 5.63
CA VAL A 287 -3.29 0.23 6.86
C VAL A 287 -3.67 -1.25 6.79
N LEU A 288 -3.52 -1.99 7.88
CA LEU A 288 -3.86 -3.41 7.91
C LEU A 288 -5.35 -3.61 7.61
N GLN A 289 -5.65 -4.30 6.50
CA GLN A 289 -7.01 -4.51 6.06
C GLN A 289 -7.69 -5.60 6.89
N TYR A 290 -8.87 -5.28 7.42
CA TYR A 290 -9.80 -6.25 7.99
C TYR A 290 -10.90 -6.55 6.97
N HIS A 291 -10.85 -7.76 6.41
CA HIS A 291 -11.71 -8.19 5.30
C HIS A 291 -13.12 -8.54 5.78
N CYS A 292 -13.22 -9.32 6.86
CA CYS A 292 -14.50 -9.78 7.41
C CYS A 292 -14.36 -10.01 8.91
N GLY A 293 -15.47 -9.86 9.63
CA GLY A 293 -15.61 -10.31 11.01
C GLY A 293 -16.60 -11.46 11.09
N PHE A 294 -16.31 -12.44 11.94
CA PHE A 294 -17.16 -13.60 12.21
C PHE A 294 -17.41 -13.72 13.71
N TYR A 295 -18.57 -14.23 14.11
CA TYR A 295 -18.93 -14.37 15.52
C TYR A 295 -19.78 -15.62 15.78
N ASP A 296 -19.55 -16.23 16.94
CA ASP A 296 -20.29 -17.35 17.50
C ASP A 296 -20.95 -16.87 18.80
N GLU A 297 -22.27 -16.66 18.75
CA GLU A 297 -23.03 -16.15 19.91
C GLU A 297 -23.03 -17.12 21.10
N GLU A 298 -23.06 -18.44 20.84
CA GLU A 298 -23.10 -19.47 21.88
C GLU A 298 -21.78 -19.52 22.66
N LYS A 299 -20.66 -19.40 21.94
CA LYS A 299 -19.31 -19.47 22.53
C LYS A 299 -18.77 -18.12 23.00
N LYS A 300 -19.43 -17.00 22.64
CA LYS A 300 -18.91 -15.65 22.82
C LYS A 300 -17.48 -15.50 22.26
N GLU A 301 -17.28 -16.06 21.07
CA GLU A 301 -16.00 -16.11 20.38
C GLU A 301 -16.14 -15.48 18.99
N GLY A 302 -15.24 -14.56 18.67
CA GLY A 302 -15.22 -13.87 17.39
C GLY A 302 -13.89 -14.01 16.66
N PHE A 303 -13.93 -13.77 15.35
CA PHE A 303 -12.79 -13.88 14.46
C PHE A 303 -12.73 -12.70 13.50
N LEU A 304 -11.57 -12.06 13.41
CA LEU A 304 -11.29 -10.99 12.47
C LEU A 304 -10.32 -11.52 11.40
N LEU A 305 -10.79 -11.56 10.16
CA LEU A 305 -10.03 -11.99 8.99
C LEU A 305 -9.29 -10.77 8.41
N MET A 306 -7.98 -10.88 8.23
CA MET A 306 -7.11 -9.78 7.81
C MET A 306 -6.04 -10.21 6.81
N ASP A 307 -5.35 -9.24 6.22
CA ASP A 307 -4.19 -9.51 5.37
C ASP A 307 -3.12 -10.31 6.11
N LEU A 308 -2.59 -11.33 5.43
CA LEU A 308 -1.42 -12.05 5.91
C LEU A 308 -0.13 -11.24 5.61
N MET A 309 0.52 -10.78 6.68
CA MET A 309 1.81 -10.09 6.64
C MET A 309 2.94 -11.01 7.09
N SER A 310 4.16 -10.77 6.62
CA SER A 310 5.29 -11.70 6.87
C SER A 310 5.87 -11.55 8.28
N LYS A 311 6.25 -10.33 8.65
CA LYS A 311 6.89 -10.01 9.94
C LYS A 311 6.57 -8.58 10.37
N SER A 312 6.69 -8.28 11.65
CA SER A 312 6.73 -6.89 12.14
C SER A 312 8.11 -6.27 11.94
N LEU A 313 8.16 -4.93 11.86
CA LEU A 313 9.39 -4.17 11.68
C LEU A 313 10.40 -4.44 12.81
N ASP A 314 9.94 -4.58 14.06
CA ASP A 314 10.82 -4.88 15.19
C ASP A 314 11.53 -6.24 15.06
N VAL A 315 10.82 -7.27 14.59
CA VAL A 315 11.38 -8.61 14.36
C VAL A 315 12.40 -8.54 13.23
N LEU A 316 12.08 -7.88 12.13
CA LEU A 316 12.98 -7.77 10.98
C LEU A 316 14.27 -7.01 11.33
N VAL A 317 14.16 -5.91 12.08
CA VAL A 317 15.33 -5.14 12.56
C VAL A 317 16.19 -5.96 13.50
N LYS A 318 15.59 -6.76 14.40
CA LYS A 318 16.35 -7.67 15.28
C LYS A 318 17.08 -8.75 14.48
N GLU A 319 16.41 -9.41 13.54
CA GLU A 319 17.02 -10.45 12.71
C GLU A 319 18.23 -9.92 11.91
N ASN A 320 18.12 -8.73 11.32
CA ASN A 320 19.22 -8.12 10.56
C ASN A 320 20.40 -7.71 11.46
N ASN A 321 20.16 -7.40 12.74
CA ASN A 321 21.19 -7.01 13.69
C ASN A 321 21.93 -8.20 14.33
N TYR A 322 21.33 -9.39 14.36
CA TYR A 322 21.85 -10.57 15.08
C TYR A 322 22.31 -11.71 14.16
N SER A 323 22.99 -11.40 13.05
CA SER A 323 23.64 -12.45 12.25
C SER A 323 24.86 -13.01 13.00
N PRO A 324 24.87 -14.29 13.44
CA PRO A 324 25.90 -14.85 14.32
C PRO A 324 27.33 -14.81 13.73
N SER A 325 27.43 -14.64 12.42
CA SER A 325 28.67 -14.66 11.64
C SER A 325 29.32 -13.28 11.43
N GLN A 326 28.69 -12.16 11.83
CA GLN A 326 29.24 -10.81 11.59
C GLN A 326 29.20 -9.93 12.85
N LYS A 327 30.39 -9.68 13.44
CA LYS A 327 30.60 -8.80 14.62
C LYS A 327 30.43 -7.28 14.33
N LYS A 328 29.76 -6.89 13.24
CA LYS A 328 29.52 -5.48 12.89
C LYS A 328 28.02 -5.22 12.83
N ARG A 329 27.57 -4.10 13.39
CA ARG A 329 26.19 -3.60 13.21
C ARG A 329 25.91 -3.51 11.72
N VAL A 330 25.08 -4.42 11.20
CA VAL A 330 24.63 -4.39 9.81
C VAL A 330 23.54 -3.32 9.73
N VAL A 331 23.70 -2.36 8.83
CA VAL A 331 22.64 -1.40 8.53
C VAL A 331 21.44 -2.19 8.03
N ALA A 332 20.34 -2.22 8.80
CA ALA A 332 19.20 -3.09 8.54
C ALA A 332 18.51 -2.81 7.19
N PHE A 333 18.57 -1.56 6.71
CA PHE A 333 17.99 -1.12 5.44
C PHE A 333 18.87 -0.07 4.77
N SER A 334 19.00 -0.12 3.45
CA SER A 334 19.54 1.03 2.70
C SER A 334 18.65 2.26 2.87
N ILE A 335 19.19 3.47 2.72
CA ILE A 335 18.42 4.72 2.86
C ILE A 335 17.15 4.70 1.97
N PRO A 336 17.19 4.30 0.69
CA PRO A 336 15.98 4.24 -0.13
C PRO A 336 14.88 3.31 0.43
N ILE A 337 15.26 2.15 0.96
CA ILE A 337 14.30 1.21 1.57
C ILE A 337 13.72 1.80 2.85
N ALA A 338 14.56 2.42 3.69
CA ALA A 338 14.08 3.07 4.92
C ALA A 338 13.10 4.21 4.61
N VAL A 339 13.41 5.06 3.63
CA VAL A 339 12.53 6.17 3.20
C VAL A 339 11.22 5.64 2.60
N ASP A 340 11.23 4.58 1.79
CA ASP A 340 10.01 3.95 1.27
C ASP A 340 9.14 3.38 2.41
N ILE A 341 9.73 2.76 3.44
CA ILE A 341 8.98 2.32 4.63
C ILE A 341 8.40 3.51 5.39
N MET A 342 9.19 4.57 5.61
CA MET A 342 8.73 5.79 6.29
C MET A 342 7.56 6.45 5.55
N LEU A 343 7.64 6.57 4.23
CA LEU A 343 6.59 7.11 3.39
C LEU A 343 5.29 6.29 3.53
N GLN A 344 5.40 4.96 3.43
CA GLN A 344 4.24 4.07 3.60
C GLN A 344 3.59 4.21 4.99
N ILE A 345 4.39 4.28 6.07
CA ILE A 345 3.86 4.53 7.42
C ILE A 345 3.16 5.89 7.49
N ALA A 346 3.79 6.94 6.97
CA ALA A 346 3.22 8.29 6.98
C ALA A 346 1.87 8.34 6.25
N ARG A 347 1.75 7.68 5.09
CA ARG A 347 0.48 7.59 4.35
C ARG A 347 -0.59 6.81 5.10
N GLY A 348 -0.23 5.70 5.75
CA GLY A 348 -1.15 4.97 6.61
C GLY A 348 -1.67 5.83 7.77
N MET A 349 -0.79 6.59 8.41
CA MET A 349 -1.13 7.49 9.51
C MET A 349 -1.98 8.70 9.06
N GLU A 350 -1.64 9.32 7.93
CA GLU A 350 -2.44 10.39 7.32
C GLU A 350 -3.87 9.91 7.04
N TYR A 351 -4.02 8.72 6.47
CA TYR A 351 -5.34 8.12 6.25
C TYR A 351 -6.11 7.94 7.56
N LEU A 352 -5.49 7.38 8.60
CA LEU A 352 -6.13 7.22 9.91
C LEU A 352 -6.56 8.57 10.50
N HIS A 353 -5.69 9.58 10.44
CA HIS A 353 -5.99 10.93 10.93
C HIS A 353 -7.12 11.61 10.13
N SER A 354 -7.18 11.39 8.81
CA SER A 354 -8.30 11.88 7.96
C SER A 354 -9.66 11.32 8.40
N ARG A 355 -9.65 10.14 9.04
CA ARG A 355 -10.82 9.47 9.62
C ARG A 355 -11.02 9.78 11.11
N LYS A 356 -10.24 10.71 11.68
CA LYS A 356 -10.21 11.04 13.11
C LYS A 356 -9.85 9.84 14.02
N ILE A 357 -9.01 8.94 13.51
CA ILE A 357 -8.53 7.78 14.25
C ILE A 357 -7.07 8.05 14.64
N TYR A 358 -6.81 8.08 15.93
CA TYR A 358 -5.46 8.23 16.47
C TYR A 358 -4.94 6.86 16.89
N HIS A 359 -3.72 6.51 16.48
CA HIS A 359 -3.17 5.19 16.72
C HIS A 359 -2.91 4.92 18.22
N GLY A 360 -2.49 5.94 18.97
CA GLY A 360 -2.19 5.88 20.41
C GLY A 360 -0.91 5.13 20.79
N GLU A 361 -0.54 4.07 20.05
CA GLU A 361 0.65 3.25 20.34
C GLU A 361 1.45 2.89 19.09
N LEU A 362 1.87 3.88 18.28
CA LEU A 362 2.65 3.60 17.07
C LEU A 362 4.07 3.18 17.45
N ASN A 363 4.44 1.94 17.17
CA ASN A 363 5.77 1.40 17.47
C ASN A 363 6.18 0.34 16.42
N PRO A 364 7.46 -0.11 16.40
CA PRO A 364 7.93 -1.06 15.39
C PRO A 364 7.23 -2.43 15.39
N SER A 365 6.56 -2.86 16.47
CA SER A 365 5.78 -4.11 16.48
C SER A 365 4.41 -3.96 15.79
N ASN A 366 3.94 -2.72 15.67
CA ASN A 366 2.69 -2.31 15.04
C ASN A 366 2.85 -1.90 13.55
N VAL A 367 4.05 -2.06 12.98
CA VAL A 367 4.30 -1.92 11.55
C VAL A 367 4.58 -3.30 10.97
N LEU A 368 3.68 -3.80 10.13
CA LEU A 368 3.78 -5.11 9.51
C LEU A 368 4.33 -4.99 8.09
N LEU A 369 5.24 -5.89 7.71
CA LEU A 369 5.97 -5.88 6.45
C LEU A 369 5.72 -7.17 5.66
N LYS A 370 5.61 -7.02 4.34
CA LYS A 370 5.58 -8.12 3.36
C LYS A 370 6.57 -7.82 2.24
N PRO A 371 7.50 -8.74 1.89
CA PRO A 371 8.44 -8.51 0.80
C PRO A 371 7.73 -8.27 -0.55
N ARG A 372 8.29 -7.34 -1.34
CA ARG A 372 7.87 -7.06 -2.73
C ARG A 372 8.73 -7.91 -3.68
N ASN A 373 8.19 -9.04 -4.14
CA ASN A 373 8.96 -10.07 -4.88
C ASN A 373 9.16 -9.71 -6.36
N PHE A 374 10.08 -8.79 -6.69
CA PHE A 374 10.32 -8.37 -8.08
C PHE A 374 11.76 -8.58 -8.57
N SER A 375 12.77 -8.55 -7.68
CA SER A 375 14.14 -8.95 -8.03
C SER A 375 14.89 -9.47 -6.80
N ALA A 376 15.84 -10.39 -7.02
CA ALA A 376 16.70 -10.91 -5.95
C ALA A 376 17.65 -9.84 -5.37
N GLU A 377 17.77 -8.68 -6.01
CA GLU A 377 18.78 -7.65 -5.73
C GLU A 377 18.25 -6.46 -4.90
N SER A 378 16.93 -6.31 -4.76
CA SER A 378 16.33 -5.20 -3.99
C SER A 378 15.18 -5.67 -3.09
N CYS A 379 15.41 -5.65 -1.78
CA CYS A 379 14.43 -6.08 -0.79
C CYS A 379 13.54 -4.90 -0.36
N TYR A 380 12.63 -4.48 -1.23
CA TYR A 380 11.58 -3.53 -0.88
C TYR A 380 10.44 -4.25 -0.12
N PHE A 381 9.72 -3.50 0.71
CA PHE A 381 8.64 -4.03 1.54
C PHE A 381 7.36 -3.25 1.31
N HIS A 382 6.25 -3.97 1.32
CA HIS A 382 4.93 -3.38 1.50
C HIS A 382 4.65 -3.31 3.00
N ALA A 383 4.49 -2.08 3.52
CA ALA A 383 4.33 -1.80 4.94
C ALA A 383 2.88 -1.39 5.25
N LYS A 384 2.33 -1.98 6.32
CA LYS A 384 0.99 -1.68 6.83
C LYS A 384 1.03 -1.38 8.32
N VAL A 385 0.43 -0.26 8.71
CA VAL A 385 0.21 0.10 10.12
C VAL A 385 -0.90 -0.80 10.68
N ALA A 386 -0.71 -1.32 11.89
CA ALA A 386 -1.60 -2.26 12.57
C ALA A 386 -1.67 -1.95 14.08
N GLY A 387 -2.63 -2.54 14.79
CA GLY A 387 -2.66 -2.46 16.26
C GLY A 387 -3.49 -1.31 16.85
N PHE A 388 -3.98 -0.39 16.02
CA PHE A 388 -5.00 0.60 16.36
C PHE A 388 -6.39 -0.05 16.55
N GLY A 389 -7.32 0.62 17.26
CA GLY A 389 -8.73 0.22 17.35
C GLY A 389 -8.99 -1.15 18.00
N LEU A 390 -8.09 -1.60 18.89
CA LEU A 390 -8.09 -2.95 19.47
C LEU A 390 -7.99 -2.93 21.00
N SER A 391 -8.20 -1.77 21.62
CA SER A 391 -7.90 -1.56 23.04
C SER A 391 -8.78 -2.44 23.94
N SER A 392 -10.06 -2.54 23.61
CA SER A 392 -11.06 -3.31 24.33
C SER A 392 -10.90 -4.80 24.06
N ILE A 393 -10.68 -5.16 22.80
CA ILE A 393 -10.40 -6.53 22.38
C ILE A 393 -9.14 -7.07 23.09
N LYS A 394 -8.09 -6.25 23.24
CA LYS A 394 -6.86 -6.62 23.95
C LYS A 394 -7.10 -6.81 25.46
N ARG A 395 -7.91 -5.95 26.09
CA ARG A 395 -8.22 -6.03 27.54
C ARG A 395 -8.86 -7.36 27.93
N ASN A 396 -9.72 -7.92 27.10
CA ASN A 396 -10.38 -9.21 27.36
C ASN A 396 -9.40 -10.41 27.38
N TYR A 397 -8.21 -10.30 26.77
CA TYR A 397 -7.16 -11.31 26.91
C TYR A 397 -6.43 -11.18 28.26
N THR A 398 -6.12 -9.95 28.67
CA THR A 398 -5.33 -9.65 29.87
C THR A 398 -6.04 -9.99 31.18
N TYR A 399 -7.37 -10.13 31.22
CA TYR A 399 -8.05 -10.66 32.41
C TYR A 399 -7.77 -12.15 32.68
N LYS A 400 -7.22 -12.90 31.72
CA LYS A 400 -6.92 -14.34 31.84
C LYS A 400 -5.43 -14.68 31.95
N THR A 401 -4.52 -13.73 31.76
CA THR A 401 -3.06 -13.94 31.84
C THR A 401 -2.37 -12.75 32.51
N SER A 402 -1.34 -13.04 33.32
CA SER A 402 -0.65 -12.15 34.27
C SER A 402 -0.07 -10.84 33.65
N PRO A 403 0.42 -9.89 34.47
CA PRO A 403 0.62 -8.51 34.05
C PRO A 403 1.66 -8.34 32.92
N MET A 404 1.38 -7.35 32.08
CA MET A 404 2.21 -6.86 30.98
C MET A 404 3.69 -6.70 31.38
N PRO A 405 4.64 -6.95 30.47
CA PRO A 405 6.02 -6.50 30.65
C PRO A 405 6.03 -4.96 30.57
N ASN A 406 5.88 -4.32 31.72
CA ASN A 406 6.02 -2.88 31.89
C ASN A 406 7.48 -2.47 31.62
N GLY A 407 7.68 -1.63 30.61
CA GLY A 407 8.95 -0.92 30.38
C GLY A 407 9.24 -0.56 28.92
N SER A 408 8.84 -1.40 27.95
CA SER A 408 9.25 -1.21 26.54
C SER A 408 8.30 -0.36 25.69
N SER A 409 7.04 -0.19 26.09
CA SER A 409 6.06 0.63 25.36
C SER A 409 6.28 2.14 25.58
N LEU A 410 6.74 2.51 26.79
CA LEU A 410 6.89 3.91 27.21
C LEU A 410 7.94 4.69 26.40
N VAL A 411 8.95 4.02 25.83
CA VAL A 411 9.98 4.68 25.00
C VAL A 411 9.42 5.28 23.71
N TRP A 412 8.22 4.87 23.30
CA TRP A 412 7.52 5.37 22.11
C TRP A 412 6.40 6.37 22.45
N ALA A 413 6.14 6.61 23.74
CA ALA A 413 5.14 7.57 24.16
C ALA A 413 5.66 9.00 23.95
N ALA A 414 4.75 9.91 23.59
CA ALA A 414 5.07 11.32 23.52
C ALA A 414 5.29 11.88 24.94
N PRO A 415 6.18 12.87 25.13
CA PRO A 415 6.52 13.40 26.46
C PRO A 415 5.31 13.83 27.29
N GLU A 416 4.31 14.48 26.67
CA GLU A 416 3.08 14.93 27.32
C GLU A 416 2.22 13.77 27.87
N VAL A 417 2.26 12.61 27.22
CA VAL A 417 1.52 11.41 27.67
C VAL A 417 2.19 10.77 28.88
N LEU A 418 3.51 10.91 29.01
CA LEU A 418 4.26 10.42 30.17
C LEU A 418 3.96 11.27 31.41
N ASP A 419 3.87 12.59 31.24
CA ASP A 419 3.60 13.57 32.30
C ASP A 419 2.20 13.37 32.92
N GLU A 420 1.16 13.16 32.09
CA GLU A 420 -0.21 12.88 32.54
C GLU A 420 -0.34 11.56 33.33
N GLY A 421 0.56 10.59 33.09
CA GLY A 421 0.59 9.32 33.81
C GLY A 421 1.18 9.42 35.23
N GLU A 422 2.05 10.41 35.46
CA GLU A 422 2.64 10.70 36.78
C GLU A 422 1.62 11.43 37.68
N ASP A 423 0.81 12.34 37.13
CA ASP A 423 -0.21 13.08 37.89
C ASP A 423 -1.36 12.20 38.41
N GLN A 424 -1.71 11.12 37.71
CA GLN A 424 -2.69 10.13 38.19
C GLN A 424 -2.14 9.25 39.33
N HIS A 425 -0.81 9.12 39.45
CA HIS A 425 -0.16 8.46 40.58
C HIS A 425 0.22 9.44 41.72
N GLY A 426 0.25 10.75 41.44
CA GLY A 426 0.53 11.81 42.41
C GLY A 426 -0.68 12.32 43.21
N SER A 427 -1.92 12.09 42.75
CA SER A 427 -3.12 12.55 43.46
C SER A 427 -3.67 11.55 44.48
N LYS A 428 -2.83 11.17 45.45
CA LYS A 428 -3.25 10.75 46.80
C LYS A 428 -2.25 11.31 47.80
N CYS A 429 -2.49 12.55 48.22
CA CYS A 429 -2.20 13.09 49.56
C CYS A 429 -2.53 14.60 49.57
N LEU A 430 -3.77 14.94 49.87
CA LEU A 430 -4.19 15.71 51.05
C LEU A 430 -5.72 15.69 51.17
#